data_AF-A0A8H5RZH2-F1
#
_entry.id   AF-A0A8H5RZH2-F1
#
_cell.length_a   1.000
_cell.length_b   1.000
_cell.length_c   1.000
_cell.angle_alpha   90.00
_cell.angle_beta   90.00
_cell.angle_gamma   90.00
#
_symmetry.space_group_name_H-M   'P 1'
#
loop_
_entity.id
_entity.type
_entity.pdbx_description
1 polymer ?
#
loop_
_entity_poly.entity_id
_entity_poly.type
_entity_poly.pdbx_seq_one_letter_code
_entity_poly.pdbx_strand_id
1 'polypeptide(L)'
;MANTLPPELLTKVFENIGPCHNQRCTVHSCLLVNKEWYDAALRLLYKDLVFFIGPELDLFIACHDRWAVSSLTRSLTLYINCPPETTGGFDHDTHDPFLQLAAAVIPRMNNLRYFSLARHYRDPFSSIQTQIVSALLKSIPQKCTSLELALGTSDNINYDLNGPNPHLCDDLRPLLPRMQHAHIDMSCLCDAMFGTYDSDNCFHPISLPNMQRLHVPCVGTQLKSACSERHQKDQWSLWKPIITALQLVVELPDTATDADVTVLGSVAPLSSYKLHIYTTILCCQIKRGRTTTWAFPTTPYVVEGAAQGRYWKLRLVYIRLNGETYMTDKKWIYALAAGRPWRISKTDARLPASCNVDWVADEKLKIKTWKEWEKAKIGEVPMLLKNEELAGMRLIDAEEREGYEEVCLVELTPPGFTRPSRYHRGQIFRAKEE
;
A
#
# COMPACT_ATOMS: atom_id res chain seq x y z
N MET A 1 -8.55 -18.99 44.58
CA MET A 1 -7.15 -18.60 44.41
C MET A 1 -6.81 -18.58 42.91
N ALA A 2 -7.13 -17.49 42.21
CA ALA A 2 -6.83 -17.31 40.78
C ALA A 2 -6.12 -15.96 40.51
N ASN A 3 -5.38 -15.43 41.50
CA ASN A 3 -4.88 -14.05 41.51
C ASN A 3 -3.35 -13.94 41.35
N THR A 4 -2.71 -14.80 40.54
CA THR A 4 -1.25 -14.73 40.35
C THR A 4 -0.81 -15.07 38.93
N LEU A 5 -1.56 -14.62 37.92
CA LEU A 5 -1.05 -14.60 36.55
C LEU A 5 -0.39 -13.23 36.31
N PRO A 6 0.92 -13.18 36.03
CA PRO A 6 1.58 -11.95 35.60
C PRO A 6 0.81 -11.29 34.44
N PRO A 7 0.69 -9.95 34.42
CA PRO A 7 -0.01 -9.23 33.36
C PRO A 7 0.45 -9.60 31.94
N GLU A 8 1.72 -9.96 31.79
CA GLU A 8 2.31 -10.40 30.52
C GLU A 8 1.76 -11.75 30.06
N LEU A 9 1.51 -12.68 31.01
CA LEU A 9 0.88 -13.96 30.71
C LEU A 9 -0.61 -13.80 30.45
N LEU A 10 -1.28 -12.89 31.17
CA LEU A 10 -2.69 -12.59 30.92
C LEU A 10 -2.91 -11.96 29.54
N THR A 11 -2.01 -11.07 29.12
CA THR A 11 -1.99 -10.51 27.77
C THR A 11 -1.82 -11.61 26.71
N LYS A 12 -0.88 -12.53 26.92
CA LYS A 12 -0.70 -13.69 26.04
C LYS A 12 -1.94 -14.59 26.01
N VAL A 13 -2.63 -14.77 27.13
CA VAL A 13 -3.90 -15.51 27.17
C VAL A 13 -4.91 -14.80 26.26
N PHE A 14 -5.13 -13.49 26.45
CA PHE A 14 -6.08 -12.73 25.63
C PHE A 14 -5.73 -12.70 24.13
N GLU A 15 -4.45 -12.61 23.79
CA GLU A 15 -3.96 -12.70 22.41
C GLU A 15 -4.22 -14.08 21.79
N ASN A 16 -4.33 -15.14 22.61
CA ASN A 16 -4.58 -16.53 22.20
C ASN A 16 -6.01 -17.02 22.45
N ILE A 17 -6.92 -16.20 23.00
CA ILE A 17 -8.35 -16.51 23.06
C ILE A 17 -8.92 -16.43 21.63
N GLY A 18 -8.71 -17.52 20.88
CA GLY A 18 -9.53 -17.99 19.76
C GLY A 18 -9.52 -17.21 18.44
N PRO A 19 -9.17 -17.87 17.30
CA PRO A 19 -9.35 -17.36 15.93
C PRO A 19 -10.80 -17.51 15.41
N CYS A 20 -11.79 -17.50 16.30
CA CYS A 20 -13.19 -17.40 15.91
C CYS A 20 -13.47 -15.95 15.51
N HIS A 21 -14.38 -15.75 14.57
CA HIS A 21 -14.67 -14.48 13.87
C HIS A 21 -15.06 -13.27 14.75
N ASN A 22 -14.86 -13.30 16.08
CA ASN A 22 -15.15 -12.20 17.00
C ASN A 22 -14.25 -12.19 18.26
N GLN A 23 -12.91 -12.18 18.09
CA GLN A 23 -11.92 -12.09 19.19
C GLN A 23 -12.20 -10.92 20.16
N ARG A 24 -12.72 -9.79 19.66
CA ARG A 24 -13.09 -8.62 20.49
C ARG A 24 -14.23 -8.93 21.46
N CYS A 25 -15.25 -9.69 21.06
CA CYS A 25 -16.39 -10.01 21.93
C CYS A 25 -15.97 -10.80 23.17
N THR A 26 -15.01 -11.72 23.04
CA THR A 26 -14.52 -12.51 24.18
C THR A 26 -13.63 -11.68 25.10
N VAL A 27 -12.82 -10.76 24.55
CA VAL A 27 -12.02 -9.82 25.35
C VAL A 27 -12.90 -8.80 26.09
N HIS A 28 -14.04 -8.40 25.52
CA HIS A 28 -15.01 -7.55 26.22
C HIS A 28 -15.55 -8.18 27.51
N SER A 29 -15.81 -9.50 27.53
CA SER A 29 -16.24 -10.19 28.75
C SER A 29 -15.17 -10.17 29.85
N CYS A 30 -13.88 -10.10 29.48
CA CYS A 30 -12.77 -10.01 30.44
C CYS A 30 -12.80 -8.71 31.26
N LEU A 31 -13.42 -7.64 30.74
CA LEU A 31 -13.58 -6.38 31.48
C LEU A 31 -14.41 -6.54 32.76
N LEU A 32 -15.26 -7.56 32.84
CA LEU A 32 -16.19 -7.76 33.97
C LEU A 32 -15.64 -8.70 35.05
N VAL A 33 -14.42 -9.23 34.89
CA VAL A 33 -13.87 -10.28 35.77
C VAL A 33 -13.32 -9.70 37.08
N ASN A 34 -12.27 -8.88 36.99
CA ASN A 34 -11.67 -8.16 38.12
C ASN A 34 -10.83 -6.98 37.58
N LYS A 35 -10.25 -6.17 38.48
CA LYS A 35 -9.48 -4.99 38.10
C LYS A 35 -8.26 -5.29 37.21
N GLU A 36 -7.52 -6.37 37.50
CA GLU A 36 -6.33 -6.74 36.73
C GLU A 36 -6.70 -7.18 35.31
N TRP A 37 -7.77 -7.97 35.17
CA TRP A 37 -8.32 -8.37 33.88
C TRP A 37 -8.91 -7.20 33.12
N TYR A 38 -9.57 -6.27 33.82
CA TYR A 38 -10.06 -5.03 33.25
C TYR A 38 -8.91 -4.21 32.65
N ASP A 39 -7.86 -3.93 33.42
CA ASP A 39 -6.72 -3.12 32.97
C ASP A 39 -5.99 -3.78 31.79
N ALA A 40 -5.79 -5.09 31.82
CA ALA A 40 -5.14 -5.84 30.74
C ALA A 40 -6.01 -5.90 29.47
N ALA A 41 -7.31 -6.18 29.59
CA ALA A 41 -8.23 -6.25 28.47
C ALA A 41 -8.45 -4.86 27.84
N LEU A 42 -8.58 -3.81 28.66
CA LEU A 42 -8.72 -2.44 28.18
C LEU A 42 -7.51 -1.99 27.37
N ARG A 43 -6.29 -2.31 27.83
CA ARG A 43 -5.05 -2.08 27.06
C ARG A 43 -5.08 -2.82 25.72
N LEU A 44 -5.48 -4.08 25.70
CA LEU A 44 -5.55 -4.84 24.45
C LEU A 44 -6.57 -4.26 23.46
N LEU A 45 -7.74 -3.85 23.94
CA LEU A 45 -8.82 -3.30 23.12
C LEU A 45 -8.48 -1.92 22.53
N TYR A 46 -7.79 -1.06 23.29
CA TYR A 46 -7.52 0.33 22.89
C TYR A 46 -6.13 0.59 22.31
N LYS A 47 -5.17 -0.35 22.45
CA LYS A 47 -3.80 -0.17 21.96
C LYS A 47 -3.73 0.00 20.45
N ASP A 48 -4.35 -0.92 19.71
CA ASP A 48 -4.31 -0.95 18.25
C ASP A 48 -5.74 -0.88 17.70
N LEU A 49 -6.21 0.35 17.49
CA LEU A 49 -7.57 0.62 17.03
C LEU A 49 -7.67 0.40 15.52
N VAL A 50 -8.68 -0.38 15.13
CA VAL A 50 -8.98 -0.68 13.73
C VAL A 50 -10.47 -0.48 13.52
N PHE A 51 -10.81 0.41 12.58
CA PHE A 51 -12.18 0.72 12.21
C PHE A 51 -12.41 0.59 10.71
N PHE A 52 -13.64 0.22 10.39
CA PHE A 52 -14.22 0.19 9.06
C PHE A 52 -15.27 1.29 8.98
N ILE A 53 -15.60 1.75 7.78
CA ILE A 53 -16.77 2.61 7.58
C ILE A 53 -18.02 1.77 7.91
N GLY A 54 -18.81 2.26 8.86
CA GLY A 54 -20.05 1.62 9.30
C GLY A 54 -20.36 1.86 10.78
N PRO A 55 -21.43 1.21 11.30
CA PRO A 55 -22.00 1.49 12.62
C PRO A 55 -21.04 1.32 13.80
N GLU A 56 -20.01 0.47 13.66
CA GLU A 56 -19.00 0.28 14.71
C GLU A 56 -18.18 1.54 14.98
N LEU A 57 -17.87 2.32 13.94
CA LEU A 57 -17.16 3.59 14.09
C LEU A 57 -18.06 4.63 14.76
N ASP A 58 -19.34 4.69 14.38
CA ASP A 58 -20.31 5.61 14.98
C ASP A 58 -20.49 5.35 16.47
N LEU A 59 -20.65 4.08 16.84
CA LEU A 59 -20.74 3.65 18.24
C LEU A 59 -19.48 4.04 18.99
N PHE A 60 -18.29 3.78 18.44
CA PHE A 60 -17.04 4.16 19.08
C PHE A 60 -16.94 5.67 19.31
N ILE A 61 -17.28 6.49 18.31
CA ILE A 61 -17.25 7.95 18.47
C ILE A 61 -18.19 8.39 19.61
N ALA A 62 -19.38 7.79 19.68
CA ALA A 62 -20.37 8.10 20.70
C ALA A 62 -19.97 7.65 22.13
N CYS A 63 -19.29 6.51 22.28
CA CYS A 63 -19.11 5.86 23.59
C CYS A 63 -17.67 5.52 24.00
N HIS A 64 -16.65 5.97 23.26
CA HIS A 64 -15.25 5.66 23.60
C HIS A 64 -14.84 6.13 25.01
N ASP A 65 -13.99 5.33 25.65
CA ASP A 65 -13.31 5.74 26.88
C ASP A 65 -12.22 6.77 26.54
N ARG A 66 -12.45 8.02 26.97
CA ARG A 66 -11.54 9.14 26.70
C ARG A 66 -10.15 8.93 27.29
N TRP A 67 -10.06 8.34 28.48
CA TRP A 67 -8.77 8.08 29.12
C TRP A 67 -8.01 7.00 28.37
N ALA A 68 -8.69 5.92 27.96
CA ALA A 68 -8.10 4.84 27.19
C ALA A 68 -7.63 5.30 25.81
N VAL A 69 -8.44 6.07 25.08
CA VAL A 69 -8.06 6.69 23.79
C VAL A 69 -6.82 7.57 23.94
N SER A 70 -6.78 8.41 24.99
CA SER A 70 -5.64 9.29 25.22
C SER A 70 -4.38 8.54 25.60
N SER A 71 -4.50 7.55 26.48
CA SER A 71 -3.35 6.98 27.20
C SER A 71 -2.85 5.67 26.61
N LEU A 72 -3.70 4.91 25.92
CA LEU A 72 -3.39 3.53 25.51
C LEU A 72 -3.22 3.40 23.99
N THR A 73 -3.91 4.22 23.20
CA THR A 73 -3.89 4.11 21.74
C THR A 73 -2.52 4.44 21.16
N ARG A 74 -1.88 3.41 20.58
CA ARG A 74 -0.57 3.48 19.92
C ARG A 74 -0.73 3.47 18.41
N SER A 75 -1.73 2.79 17.88
CA SER A 75 -2.02 2.76 16.44
C SER A 75 -3.50 2.98 16.14
N LEU A 76 -3.75 3.63 15.00
CA LEU A 76 -5.07 3.82 14.43
C LEU A 76 -5.03 3.41 12.95
N THR A 77 -5.82 2.41 12.59
CA THR A 77 -6.04 1.99 11.20
C THR A 77 -7.49 2.25 10.81
N LEU A 78 -7.69 3.05 9.79
CA LEU A 78 -9.00 3.33 9.20
C LEU A 78 -9.05 2.65 7.83
N TYR A 79 -9.99 1.73 7.67
CA TYR A 79 -10.25 1.06 6.42
C TYR A 79 -11.39 1.74 5.65
N ILE A 80 -11.13 1.99 4.37
CA ILE A 80 -12.14 2.46 3.42
C ILE A 80 -12.77 1.21 2.79
N ASN A 81 -14.06 0.98 3.06
CA ASN A 81 -14.84 -0.17 2.60
C ASN A 81 -16.30 0.25 2.31
N CYS A 82 -16.99 -0.51 1.47
CA CYS A 82 -18.43 -0.53 1.36
C CYS A 82 -18.98 -1.55 2.36
N PRO A 83 -19.92 -1.17 3.24
CA PRO A 83 -20.66 -2.14 4.01
C PRO A 83 -21.39 -3.12 3.06
N PRO A 84 -21.36 -4.44 3.32
CA PRO A 84 -22.02 -5.43 2.46
C PRO A 84 -23.55 -5.28 2.39
N GLU A 85 -24.14 -4.45 3.26
CA GLU A 85 -25.59 -4.30 3.45
C GLU A 85 -26.19 -3.12 2.66
N THR A 86 -25.38 -2.22 2.09
CA THR A 86 -25.87 -1.12 1.25
C THR A 86 -26.04 -1.56 -0.20
N THR A 87 -27.23 -2.04 -0.55
CA THR A 87 -27.66 -2.21 -1.95
C THR A 87 -28.07 -0.85 -2.52
N GLY A 88 -27.21 -0.26 -3.34
CA GLY A 88 -27.36 1.11 -3.85
C GLY A 88 -26.11 1.89 -3.48
N GLY A 89 -25.45 2.47 -4.49
CA GLY A 89 -24.16 3.14 -4.33
C GLY A 89 -24.14 4.18 -3.21
N PHE A 90 -22.93 4.51 -2.74
CA PHE A 90 -22.63 5.51 -1.72
C PHE A 90 -23.67 6.63 -1.66
N ASP A 91 -24.54 6.58 -0.65
CA ASP A 91 -25.31 7.76 -0.28
C ASP A 91 -24.38 8.70 0.48
N HIS A 92 -24.56 10.00 0.23
CA HIS A 92 -23.65 11.08 0.63
C HIS A 92 -23.42 11.22 2.14
N ASP A 93 -24.20 10.50 2.97
CA ASP A 93 -24.24 10.61 4.43
C ASP A 93 -23.22 9.72 5.18
N THR A 94 -22.44 8.88 4.50
CA THR A 94 -21.55 7.87 5.13
C THR A 94 -20.16 8.39 5.57
N HIS A 95 -19.92 9.70 5.50
CA HIS A 95 -18.59 10.30 5.65
C HIS A 95 -18.41 11.21 6.89
N ASP A 96 -19.51 11.62 7.52
CA ASP A 96 -19.49 12.42 8.76
C ASP A 96 -18.68 11.78 9.92
N PRO A 97 -18.69 10.43 10.11
CA PRO A 97 -17.97 9.82 11.22
C PRO A 97 -16.46 10.05 11.17
N PHE A 98 -15.85 10.10 9.98
CA PHE A 98 -14.43 10.41 9.86
C PHE A 98 -14.12 11.88 10.17
N LEU A 99 -15.02 12.80 9.81
CA LEU A 99 -14.87 14.21 10.18
C LEU A 99 -15.01 14.40 11.69
N GLN A 100 -15.99 13.73 12.32
CA GLN A 100 -16.13 13.72 13.78
C GLN A 100 -14.91 13.10 14.47
N LEU A 101 -14.38 12.00 13.94
CA LEU A 101 -13.17 11.36 14.45
C LEU A 101 -11.96 12.30 14.37
N ALA A 102 -11.78 12.97 13.22
CA ALA A 102 -10.72 13.97 12.99
C ALA A 102 -10.86 15.18 13.93
N ALA A 103 -12.07 15.66 14.18
CA ALA A 103 -12.30 16.83 15.01
C ALA A 103 -12.20 16.53 16.52
N ALA A 104 -12.75 15.41 16.97
CA ALA A 104 -13.03 15.18 18.39
C ALA A 104 -12.18 14.08 19.06
N VAL A 105 -11.67 13.11 18.29
CA VAL A 105 -11.07 11.89 18.84
C VAL A 105 -9.57 11.79 18.56
N ILE A 106 -9.16 11.85 17.29
CA ILE A 106 -7.74 11.72 16.89
C ILE A 106 -6.83 12.73 17.62
N PRO A 107 -7.20 14.03 17.74
CA PRO A 107 -6.35 15.00 18.43
C PRO A 107 -6.06 14.66 19.90
N ARG A 108 -6.90 13.81 20.52
CA ARG A 108 -6.75 13.39 21.92
C ARG A 108 -5.86 12.16 22.10
N MET A 109 -5.46 11.47 21.02
CA MET A 109 -4.64 10.26 21.07
C MET A 109 -3.18 10.59 21.38
N ASN A 110 -2.89 10.92 22.64
CA ASN A 110 -1.60 11.42 23.10
C ASN A 110 -0.44 10.42 22.99
N ASN A 111 -0.71 9.16 22.66
CA ASN A 111 0.31 8.12 22.46
C ASN A 111 0.28 7.52 21.04
N LEU A 112 -0.48 8.11 20.11
CA LEU A 112 -0.55 7.65 18.73
C LEU A 112 0.83 7.74 18.07
N ARG A 113 1.35 6.59 17.63
CA ARG A 113 2.62 6.49 16.90
C ARG A 113 2.41 6.15 15.44
N TYR A 114 1.40 5.35 15.12
CA TYR A 114 1.12 4.86 13.77
C TYR A 114 -0.29 5.26 13.35
N PHE A 115 -0.41 5.96 12.24
CA PHE A 115 -1.67 6.26 11.60
C PHE A 115 -1.69 5.62 10.21
N SER A 116 -2.74 4.88 9.90
CA SER A 116 -2.97 4.29 8.59
C SER A 116 -4.38 4.60 8.12
N LEU A 117 -4.50 5.16 6.92
CA LEU A 117 -5.74 5.23 6.16
C LEU A 117 -5.55 4.39 4.89
N ALA A 118 -6.28 3.30 4.77
CA ALA A 118 -6.05 2.32 3.71
C ALA A 118 -7.36 1.80 3.12
N ARG A 119 -7.33 1.44 1.85
CA ARG A 119 -8.41 0.64 1.27
C ARG A 119 -8.41 -0.75 1.88
N HIS A 120 -9.60 -1.26 2.21
CA HIS A 120 -9.69 -2.64 2.65
C HIS A 120 -9.39 -3.60 1.50
N TYR A 121 -8.50 -4.57 1.71
CA TYR A 121 -8.05 -5.46 0.63
C TYR A 121 -9.16 -6.39 0.10
N ARG A 122 -10.27 -6.56 0.84
CA ARG A 122 -11.43 -7.34 0.37
C ARG A 122 -12.43 -6.53 -0.45
N ASP A 123 -12.30 -5.20 -0.47
CA ASP A 123 -13.25 -4.32 -1.14
C ASP A 123 -12.55 -3.33 -2.09
N PRO A 124 -12.60 -3.60 -3.41
CA PRO A 124 -11.96 -2.78 -4.42
C PRO A 124 -12.84 -1.64 -4.98
N PHE A 125 -14.03 -1.37 -4.43
CA PHE A 125 -14.95 -0.36 -5.01
C PHE A 125 -15.26 0.83 -4.09
N SER A 126 -14.59 0.93 -2.95
CA SER A 126 -14.77 2.01 -2.00
C SER A 126 -13.94 3.27 -2.34
N SER A 127 -14.47 4.44 -1.99
CA SER A 127 -13.86 5.75 -2.21
C SER A 127 -13.93 6.62 -0.95
N ILE A 128 -13.13 7.68 -0.92
CA ILE A 128 -13.13 8.67 0.15
C ILE A 128 -12.95 10.06 -0.46
N GLN A 129 -13.60 11.07 0.13
CA GLN A 129 -13.46 12.45 -0.34
C GLN A 129 -12.13 13.06 0.16
N THR A 130 -11.51 13.90 -0.67
CA THR A 130 -10.23 14.56 -0.34
C THR A 130 -10.33 15.46 0.88
N GLN A 131 -11.47 16.11 1.12
CA GLN A 131 -11.74 16.94 2.29
C GLN A 131 -11.60 16.14 3.60
N ILE A 132 -12.09 14.90 3.61
CA ILE A 132 -12.00 14.01 4.77
C ILE A 132 -10.55 13.59 4.99
N VAL A 133 -9.82 13.24 3.92
CA VAL A 133 -8.40 12.90 4.00
C VAL A 133 -7.61 14.08 4.57
N SER A 134 -7.85 15.30 4.06
CA SER A 134 -7.27 16.55 4.57
C SER A 134 -7.57 16.74 6.06
N ALA A 135 -8.83 16.58 6.49
CA ALA A 135 -9.22 16.72 7.89
C ALA A 135 -8.49 15.69 8.79
N LEU A 136 -8.42 14.44 8.35
CA LEU A 136 -7.72 13.38 9.06
C LEU A 136 -6.23 13.70 9.18
N LEU A 137 -5.56 14.08 8.08
CA LEU A 137 -4.14 14.45 8.08
C LEU A 137 -3.83 15.61 9.05
N LYS A 138 -4.67 16.66 9.02
CA LYS A 138 -4.56 17.81 9.92
C LYS A 138 -4.80 17.46 11.39
N SER A 139 -5.56 16.39 11.66
CA SER A 139 -5.84 15.95 13.04
C SER A 139 -4.70 15.13 13.67
N ILE A 140 -3.73 14.63 12.87
CA ILE A 140 -2.70 13.71 13.36
C ILE A 140 -1.83 14.37 14.45
N PRO A 141 -1.78 13.82 15.68
CA PRO A 141 -0.99 14.37 16.78
C PRO A 141 0.52 14.39 16.52
N GLN A 142 1.23 15.30 17.19
CA GLN A 142 2.67 15.51 17.03
C GLN A 142 3.53 14.27 17.31
N LYS A 143 3.07 13.38 18.20
CA LYS A 143 3.79 12.15 18.56
C LYS A 143 3.66 11.03 17.52
N CYS A 144 2.80 11.20 16.51
CA CYS A 144 2.69 10.24 15.43
C CYS A 144 3.91 10.38 14.50
N THR A 145 4.70 9.31 14.43
CA THR A 145 5.95 9.25 13.67
C THR A 145 5.85 8.27 12.50
N SER A 146 4.68 7.71 12.23
CA SER A 146 4.49 6.78 11.12
C SER A 146 3.13 6.99 10.46
N LEU A 147 3.16 7.20 9.15
CA LEU A 147 1.99 7.52 8.34
C LEU A 147 1.88 6.55 7.15
N GLU A 148 0.72 5.94 7.00
CA GLU A 148 0.32 5.25 5.77
C GLU A 148 -0.93 5.89 5.19
N LEU A 149 -0.84 6.29 3.93
CA LEU A 149 -1.97 6.52 3.04
C LEU A 149 -1.90 5.46 1.94
N ALA A 150 -2.77 4.46 1.98
CA ALA A 150 -2.87 3.40 0.99
C ALA A 150 -4.23 3.49 0.27
N LEU A 151 -4.43 4.62 -0.42
CA LEU A 151 -5.67 5.00 -1.09
C LEU A 151 -5.70 4.55 -2.55
N GLY A 152 -4.56 4.37 -3.20
CA GLY A 152 -4.46 4.00 -4.61
C GLY A 152 -5.05 5.09 -5.51
N THR A 153 -6.34 4.97 -5.82
CA THR A 153 -7.11 5.96 -6.58
C THR A 153 -8.49 6.28 -5.97
N SER A 154 -8.73 5.80 -4.74
CA SER A 154 -10.03 5.95 -4.05
C SER A 154 -10.36 7.38 -3.64
N ASP A 155 -9.35 8.25 -3.59
CA ASP A 155 -9.44 9.67 -3.25
C ASP A 155 -9.84 10.56 -4.44
N ASN A 156 -10.02 10.00 -5.64
CA ASN A 156 -10.37 10.77 -6.84
C ASN A 156 -11.88 11.03 -7.00
N ILE A 157 -12.62 11.12 -5.89
CA ILE A 157 -14.05 11.45 -5.94
C ILE A 157 -14.24 12.86 -5.39
N ASN A 158 -14.64 13.74 -6.29
CA ASN A 158 -14.96 15.12 -6.03
C ASN A 158 -16.47 15.28 -6.10
N TYR A 159 -17.15 15.13 -4.96
CA TYR A 159 -18.52 15.60 -4.85
C TYR A 159 -18.46 17.06 -4.40
N ASP A 160 -19.25 17.94 -5.04
CA ASP A 160 -19.32 19.37 -4.78
C ASP A 160 -19.77 19.68 -3.33
N LEU A 161 -18.86 19.50 -2.36
CA LEU A 161 -18.95 20.13 -1.06
C LEU A 161 -18.44 21.56 -1.24
N ASN A 162 -19.32 22.46 -1.72
CA ASN A 162 -19.16 23.93 -1.87
C ASN A 162 -17.88 24.54 -1.20
N GLY A 163 -16.71 24.35 -1.81
CA GLY A 163 -15.43 24.74 -1.21
C GLY A 163 -14.22 24.40 -2.10
N PRO A 164 -13.06 25.05 -1.87
CA PRO A 164 -11.85 24.74 -2.61
C PRO A 164 -11.37 23.33 -2.28
N ASN A 165 -10.96 22.58 -3.30
CA ASN A 165 -10.43 21.23 -3.10
C ASN A 165 -9.05 21.32 -2.43
N PRO A 166 -8.85 20.65 -1.29
CA PRO A 166 -7.55 20.68 -0.62
C PRO A 166 -6.51 19.95 -1.47
N HIS A 167 -5.35 20.58 -1.64
CA HIS A 167 -4.20 19.90 -2.24
C HIS A 167 -3.53 19.03 -1.17
N LEU A 168 -3.82 17.72 -1.16
CA LEU A 168 -3.32 16.80 -0.13
C LEU A 168 -1.78 16.75 0.01
N CYS A 169 -1.04 17.06 -1.05
CA CYS A 169 0.42 17.18 -0.98
C CYS A 169 0.87 18.33 -0.07
N ASP A 170 0.14 19.46 -0.04
CA ASP A 170 0.42 20.57 0.87
C ASP A 170 0.11 20.19 2.33
N ASP A 171 -0.89 19.33 2.57
CA ASP A 171 -1.20 18.83 3.92
C ASP A 171 -0.17 17.78 4.40
N LEU A 172 0.43 17.03 3.48
CA LEU A 172 1.48 16.05 3.78
C LEU A 172 2.83 16.71 4.06
N ARG A 173 3.21 17.76 3.31
CA ARG A 173 4.48 18.48 3.46
C ARG A 173 4.85 18.80 4.92
N PRO A 174 3.97 19.38 5.76
CA PRO A 174 4.31 19.69 7.16
C PRO A 174 4.40 18.44 8.07
N LEU A 175 3.82 17.32 7.67
CA LEU A 175 3.85 16.08 8.45
C LEU A 175 5.17 15.32 8.25
N LEU A 176 5.72 15.31 7.04
CA LEU A 176 6.87 14.48 6.68
C LEU A 176 8.13 14.69 7.53
N PRO A 177 8.53 15.91 7.93
CA PRO A 177 9.76 16.11 8.71
C PRO A 177 9.80 15.38 10.06
N ARG A 178 8.64 15.11 10.67
CA ARG A 178 8.54 14.37 11.94
C ARG A 178 8.34 12.86 11.75
N MET A 179 8.16 12.37 10.52
CA MET A 179 7.93 10.96 10.26
C MET A 179 9.25 10.17 10.24
N GLN A 180 9.20 8.99 10.84
CA GLN A 180 10.22 7.94 10.71
C GLN A 180 9.86 6.99 9.56
N HIS A 181 8.58 6.71 9.38
CA HIS A 181 8.09 5.83 8.30
C HIS A 181 6.91 6.51 7.60
N ALA A 182 7.01 6.75 6.29
CA ALA A 182 5.90 7.23 5.49
C ALA A 182 5.64 6.36 4.23
N HIS A 183 4.39 5.98 3.98
CA HIS A 183 3.92 5.39 2.72
C HIS A 183 2.78 6.20 2.16
N ILE A 184 2.99 6.78 0.98
CA ILE A 184 2.07 7.73 0.37
C ILE A 184 1.63 7.21 -1.00
N ASP A 185 0.51 6.49 -1.01
CA ASP A 185 -0.16 5.91 -2.17
C ASP A 185 -1.53 6.58 -2.35
N MET A 186 -1.58 7.64 -3.15
CA MET A 186 -2.78 8.43 -3.47
C MET A 186 -3.02 8.53 -4.97
N SER A 187 -4.22 8.97 -5.39
CA SER A 187 -4.61 9.15 -6.79
C SER A 187 -3.81 10.25 -7.48
N CYS A 188 -3.55 11.33 -6.74
CA CYS A 188 -2.90 12.54 -7.20
C CYS A 188 -1.65 12.82 -6.38
N LEU A 189 -0.50 12.98 -7.05
CA LEU A 189 0.78 13.28 -6.41
C LEU A 189 1.52 14.37 -7.19
N CYS A 190 2.31 15.17 -6.48
CA CYS A 190 3.26 16.10 -7.07
C CYS A 190 4.46 16.34 -6.13
N ASP A 191 5.46 17.06 -6.64
CA ASP A 191 6.68 17.45 -5.93
C ASP A 191 6.44 18.43 -4.77
N ALA A 192 5.30 19.14 -4.72
CA ALA A 192 4.95 20.06 -3.65
C ALA A 192 4.85 19.38 -2.27
N MET A 193 4.71 18.05 -2.23
CA MET A 193 4.81 17.29 -0.98
C MET A 193 6.21 17.39 -0.34
N PHE A 194 7.25 17.61 -1.15
CA PHE A 194 8.65 17.57 -0.74
C PHE A 194 9.32 18.95 -0.71
N GLY A 195 8.59 20.02 -1.01
CA GLY A 195 9.17 21.35 -1.09
C GLY A 195 8.16 22.43 -1.43
N THR A 196 8.69 23.62 -1.67
CA THR A 196 7.94 24.82 -2.08
C THR A 196 8.62 25.46 -3.28
N TYR A 197 7.87 26.22 -4.06
CA TYR A 197 8.43 27.04 -5.13
C TYR A 197 8.37 28.51 -4.70
N ASP A 198 9.42 29.26 -4.98
CA ASP A 198 9.41 30.72 -4.82
C ASP A 198 8.87 31.42 -6.08
N SER A 199 8.94 32.76 -6.09
CA SER A 199 8.50 33.59 -7.23
C SER A 199 9.30 33.36 -8.50
N ASP A 200 10.53 32.84 -8.40
CA ASP A 200 11.43 32.59 -9.53
C ASP A 200 11.27 31.15 -10.07
N ASN A 201 10.29 30.40 -9.55
CA ASN A 201 10.07 28.98 -9.80
C ASN A 201 11.25 28.08 -9.39
N CYS A 202 12.07 28.51 -8.42
CA CYS A 202 13.08 27.65 -7.84
C CYS A 202 12.45 26.73 -6.78
N PHE A 203 12.75 25.43 -6.86
CA PHE A 203 12.28 24.45 -5.89
C PHE A 203 13.14 24.45 -4.63
N HIS A 204 12.50 24.65 -3.49
CA HIS A 204 13.09 24.64 -2.16
C HIS A 204 12.65 23.36 -1.42
N PRO A 205 13.50 22.32 -1.35
CA PRO A 205 13.16 21.07 -0.68
C PRO A 205 13.01 21.24 0.83
N ILE A 206 12.19 20.40 1.46
CA ILE A 206 12.10 20.28 2.93
C ILE A 206 13.09 19.24 3.45
N SER A 207 13.62 19.47 4.66
CA SER A 207 14.45 18.47 5.35
C SER A 207 13.61 17.35 5.97
N LEU A 208 14.12 16.12 5.93
CA LEU A 208 13.49 14.94 6.53
C LEU A 208 14.39 14.32 7.63
N PRO A 209 14.55 14.98 8.79
CA PRO A 209 15.58 14.63 9.78
C PRO A 209 15.36 13.29 10.47
N ASN A 210 14.11 12.85 10.60
CA ASN A 210 13.77 11.63 11.33
C ASN A 210 13.51 10.42 10.42
N MET A 211 13.57 10.62 9.10
CA MET A 211 13.09 9.63 8.13
C MET A 211 13.99 8.40 8.14
N GLN A 212 13.38 7.23 8.34
CA GLN A 212 14.04 5.93 8.20
C GLN A 212 13.57 5.26 6.91
N ARG A 213 12.29 5.40 6.55
CA ARG A 213 11.74 4.83 5.31
C ARG A 213 10.64 5.70 4.73
N LEU A 214 10.79 6.08 3.46
CA LEU A 214 9.77 6.76 2.68
C LEU A 214 9.46 5.93 1.43
N HIS A 215 8.18 5.64 1.20
CA HIS A 215 7.71 4.92 0.03
C HIS A 215 6.63 5.69 -0.71
N VAL A 216 6.83 5.93 -2.01
CA VAL A 216 5.90 6.68 -2.86
C VAL A 216 5.57 5.90 -4.14
N PRO A 217 4.41 5.24 -4.20
CA PRO A 217 3.97 4.63 -5.45
C PRO A 217 3.43 5.66 -6.44
N CYS A 218 4.13 5.86 -7.55
CA CYS A 218 3.65 6.59 -8.74
C CYS A 218 2.82 5.71 -9.68
N VAL A 219 2.63 4.44 -9.34
CA VAL A 219 1.82 3.46 -10.07
C VAL A 219 0.79 2.81 -9.15
N GLY A 220 -0.30 2.31 -9.72
CA GLY A 220 -1.28 1.50 -9.01
C GLY A 220 -2.13 0.63 -9.93
N THR A 221 -3.17 0.01 -9.36
CA THR A 221 -4.13 -0.79 -10.13
C THR A 221 -4.88 0.03 -11.18
N GLN A 222 -5.05 1.33 -10.91
CA GLN A 222 -5.62 2.36 -11.77
C GLN A 222 -4.57 3.45 -12.06
N LEU A 223 -4.82 4.26 -13.09
CA LEU A 223 -3.94 5.35 -13.49
C LEU A 223 -3.93 6.45 -12.42
N LYS A 224 -2.73 6.89 -12.04
CA LYS A 224 -2.52 8.03 -11.15
C LYS A 224 -2.23 9.28 -11.98
N SER A 225 -2.59 10.45 -11.46
CA SER A 225 -2.44 11.72 -12.18
C SER A 225 -1.55 12.71 -11.43
N ALA A 226 -0.91 13.61 -12.17
CA ALA A 226 -0.32 14.81 -11.61
C ALA A 226 -1.41 15.73 -11.05
N CYS A 227 -1.06 16.53 -10.05
CA CYS A 227 -1.99 17.52 -9.51
C CYS A 227 -2.09 18.73 -10.44
N SER A 228 -3.33 19.11 -10.74
CA SER A 228 -3.72 20.01 -11.85
C SER A 228 -3.25 21.46 -11.68
N GLU A 229 -2.90 21.86 -10.45
CA GLU A 229 -2.75 23.27 -10.09
C GLU A 229 -1.32 23.82 -10.22
N ARG A 230 -0.27 23.00 -10.44
CA ARG A 230 1.11 23.50 -10.49
C ARG A 230 2.00 22.77 -11.50
N HIS A 231 2.59 23.54 -12.41
CA HIS A 231 3.79 23.27 -13.25
C HIS A 231 3.94 21.94 -14.02
N GLN A 232 2.98 21.01 -13.95
CA GLN A 232 3.07 19.66 -14.53
C GLN A 232 2.01 19.39 -15.61
N LYS A 233 1.45 20.43 -16.25
CA LYS A 233 0.39 20.27 -17.27
C LYS A 233 0.79 19.41 -18.48
N ASP A 234 2.08 19.21 -18.72
CA ASP A 234 2.60 18.49 -19.89
C ASP A 234 3.31 17.16 -19.58
N GLN A 235 3.32 16.70 -18.33
CA GLN A 235 4.03 15.46 -17.96
C GLN A 235 3.09 14.26 -17.86
N TRP A 236 3.33 13.25 -18.72
CA TRP A 236 2.54 12.03 -18.80
C TRP A 236 2.81 11.04 -17.65
N SER A 237 3.91 11.22 -16.91
CA SER A 237 4.33 10.35 -15.80
C SER A 237 4.69 11.15 -14.56
N LEU A 238 4.23 10.65 -13.40
CA LEU A 238 4.57 11.16 -12.06
C LEU A 238 6.00 10.83 -11.64
N TRP A 239 6.63 9.88 -12.33
CA TRP A 239 7.89 9.25 -11.94
C TRP A 239 9.04 10.25 -11.82
N LYS A 240 9.31 11.03 -12.88
CA LYS A 240 10.46 11.92 -12.92
C LYS A 240 10.36 13.07 -11.91
N PRO A 241 9.26 13.84 -11.82
CA PRO A 241 9.17 14.96 -10.87
C PRO A 241 9.37 14.53 -9.41
N ILE A 242 8.73 13.43 -9.02
CA ILE A 242 8.83 12.91 -7.65
C ILE A 242 10.27 12.49 -7.33
N ILE A 243 10.94 11.78 -8.24
CA ILE A 243 12.33 11.35 -8.03
C ILE A 243 13.27 12.56 -7.98
N THR A 244 13.14 13.53 -8.88
CA THR A 244 13.97 14.74 -8.88
C THR A 244 13.80 15.55 -7.59
N ALA A 245 12.57 15.74 -7.11
CA ALA A 245 12.31 16.41 -5.84
C ALA A 245 12.96 15.67 -4.67
N LEU A 246 12.84 14.34 -4.63
CA LEU A 246 13.44 13.52 -3.57
C LEU A 246 14.97 13.48 -3.63
N GLN A 247 15.57 13.52 -4.82
CA GLN A 247 17.03 13.68 -4.98
C GLN A 247 17.49 14.98 -4.30
N LEU A 248 16.78 16.09 -4.48
CA LEU A 248 17.12 17.35 -3.80
C LEU A 248 16.94 17.26 -2.28
N VAL A 249 15.92 16.53 -1.80
CA VAL A 249 15.67 16.33 -0.36
C VAL A 249 16.79 15.53 0.32
N VAL A 250 17.29 14.45 -0.29
CA VAL A 250 18.33 13.59 0.33
C VAL A 250 19.71 14.26 0.37
N GLU A 251 19.94 15.26 -0.47
CA GLU A 251 21.16 16.08 -0.47
C GLU A 251 21.16 17.13 0.65
N LEU A 252 20.01 17.44 1.26
CA LEU A 252 19.96 18.38 2.38
C LEU A 252 20.76 17.83 3.58
N PRO A 253 21.53 18.69 4.27
CA PRO A 253 22.38 18.28 5.39
C PRO A 253 21.56 17.73 6.56
N ASP A 254 20.38 18.30 6.79
CA ASP A 254 19.47 17.93 7.89
C ASP A 254 18.56 16.75 7.56
N THR A 255 18.64 16.17 6.36
CA THR A 255 17.93 14.93 6.03
C THR A 255 18.74 13.72 6.50
N ALA A 256 18.05 12.73 7.08
CA ALA A 256 18.68 11.49 7.55
C ALA A 256 19.46 10.78 6.42
N THR A 257 20.73 10.49 6.67
CA THR A 257 21.66 9.94 5.66
C THR A 257 21.36 8.50 5.26
N ASP A 258 20.83 7.72 6.20
CA ASP A 258 20.56 6.28 6.02
C ASP A 258 19.09 5.99 5.69
N ALA A 259 18.32 7.02 5.32
CA ALA A 259 16.92 6.86 4.97
C ALA A 259 16.73 5.97 3.72
N ASP A 260 15.82 5.01 3.82
CA ASP A 260 15.39 4.14 2.73
C ASP A 260 14.25 4.84 1.95
N VAL A 261 14.62 5.67 0.97
CA VAL A 261 13.67 6.41 0.13
C VAL A 261 13.45 5.65 -1.18
N THR A 262 12.18 5.33 -1.46
CA THR A 262 11.80 4.50 -2.60
C THR A 262 10.61 5.05 -3.36
N VAL A 263 10.67 4.99 -4.69
CA VAL A 263 9.59 5.37 -5.60
C VAL A 263 9.26 4.19 -6.49
N LEU A 264 7.97 3.85 -6.62
CA LEU A 264 7.52 2.81 -7.56
C LEU A 264 6.91 3.40 -8.82
N GLY A 265 7.24 2.78 -9.95
CA GLY A 265 6.72 3.10 -11.27
C GLY A 265 6.42 1.82 -12.04
N SER A 266 5.82 1.96 -13.21
CA SER A 266 5.67 0.83 -14.12
C SER A 266 5.68 1.28 -15.56
N VAL A 267 6.36 0.50 -16.37
CA VAL A 267 6.53 0.76 -17.79
C VAL A 267 6.08 -0.47 -18.56
N ALA A 268 5.19 -0.24 -19.50
CA ALA A 268 4.78 -1.23 -20.47
C ALA A 268 5.75 -1.21 -21.67
N PRO A 269 6.03 -2.36 -22.30
CA PRO A 269 6.77 -2.38 -23.55
C PRO A 269 6.01 -1.58 -24.63
N LEU A 270 6.73 -0.80 -25.44
CA LEU A 270 6.17 0.03 -26.52
C LEU A 270 5.29 -0.76 -27.51
N SER A 271 5.58 -2.06 -27.65
CA SER A 271 4.80 -2.95 -28.50
C SER A 271 3.58 -3.51 -27.76
N SER A 272 2.39 -3.20 -28.26
CA SER A 272 1.11 -3.64 -27.68
C SER A 272 0.97 -5.16 -27.58
N TYR A 273 1.62 -5.95 -28.45
CA TYR A 273 1.58 -7.41 -28.34
C TYR A 273 2.46 -7.96 -27.21
N LYS A 274 3.51 -7.22 -26.80
CA LYS A 274 4.39 -7.61 -25.68
C LYS A 274 3.73 -7.36 -24.32
N LEU A 275 2.68 -6.53 -24.25
CA LEU A 275 1.87 -6.33 -23.03
C LEU A 275 1.29 -7.63 -22.46
N HIS A 276 1.00 -8.60 -23.33
CA HIS A 276 0.52 -9.92 -22.92
C HIS A 276 1.62 -10.81 -22.34
N ILE A 277 2.88 -10.46 -22.57
CA ILE A 277 4.05 -11.22 -22.11
C ILE A 277 4.53 -10.65 -20.79
N TYR A 278 4.81 -9.35 -20.74
CA TYR A 278 5.26 -8.71 -19.52
C TYR A 278 4.99 -7.20 -19.51
N THR A 279 4.97 -6.66 -18.31
CA THR A 279 5.23 -5.26 -17.98
C THR A 279 6.42 -5.21 -17.02
N THR A 280 7.01 -4.04 -16.82
CA THR A 280 8.09 -3.86 -15.85
C THR A 280 7.59 -2.99 -14.71
N ILE A 281 7.81 -3.43 -13.48
CA ILE A 281 7.72 -2.58 -12.30
C ILE A 281 9.11 -2.05 -12.00
N LEU A 282 9.21 -0.74 -11.79
CA LEU A 282 10.44 -0.06 -11.44
C LEU A 282 10.37 0.32 -9.96
N CYS A 283 11.41 -0.02 -9.20
CA CYS A 283 11.60 0.40 -7.83
C CYS A 283 12.89 1.21 -7.75
N CYS A 284 12.73 2.54 -7.77
CA CYS A 284 13.84 3.47 -7.67
C CYS A 284 14.17 3.71 -6.20
N GLN A 285 15.43 3.50 -5.84
CA GLN A 285 16.00 3.77 -4.53
C GLN A 285 16.84 5.05 -4.61
N ILE A 286 16.55 6.00 -3.74
CA ILE A 286 17.19 7.31 -3.72
C ILE A 286 17.98 7.44 -2.43
N LYS A 287 19.29 7.67 -2.58
CA LYS A 287 20.22 7.94 -1.48
C LYS A 287 21.07 9.15 -1.83
N ARG A 288 21.72 9.73 -0.83
CA ARG A 288 22.65 10.84 -1.05
C ARG A 288 23.75 10.42 -2.04
N GLY A 289 23.90 11.19 -3.11
CA GLY A 289 24.87 10.97 -4.19
C GLY A 289 24.63 9.73 -5.06
N ARG A 290 23.55 8.97 -4.85
CA ARG A 290 23.30 7.74 -5.62
C ARG A 290 21.82 7.44 -5.79
N THR A 291 21.43 7.14 -7.03
CA THR A 291 20.09 6.68 -7.37
C THR A 291 20.21 5.41 -8.18
N THR A 292 19.59 4.33 -7.72
CA THR A 292 19.53 3.06 -8.46
C THR A 292 18.08 2.65 -8.66
N THR A 293 17.81 1.84 -9.68
CA THR A 293 16.47 1.33 -9.96
C THR A 293 16.52 -0.16 -10.20
N TRP A 294 15.77 -0.90 -9.40
CA TRP A 294 15.45 -2.29 -9.71
C TRP A 294 14.28 -2.35 -10.69
N ALA A 295 14.47 -3.09 -11.78
CA ALA A 295 13.45 -3.38 -12.76
C ALA A 295 13.01 -4.84 -12.63
N PHE A 296 11.73 -5.06 -12.35
CA PHE A 296 11.13 -6.38 -12.13
C PHE A 296 10.16 -6.73 -13.25
N PRO A 297 10.33 -7.87 -13.95
CA PRO A 297 9.36 -8.29 -14.94
C PRO A 297 8.12 -8.86 -14.24
N THR A 298 6.96 -8.45 -14.72
CA THR A 298 5.65 -8.95 -14.28
C THR A 298 4.86 -9.47 -15.45
N THR A 299 4.25 -10.65 -15.32
CA THR A 299 3.45 -11.27 -16.38
C THR A 299 2.01 -11.45 -15.93
N PRO A 300 1.01 -11.01 -16.73
CA PRO A 300 -0.38 -11.27 -16.43
C PRO A 300 -0.67 -12.77 -16.50
N TYR A 301 -1.45 -13.24 -15.53
CA TYR A 301 -1.83 -14.64 -15.43
C TYR A 301 -3.34 -14.76 -15.23
N VAL A 302 -4.00 -15.54 -16.08
CA VAL A 302 -5.45 -15.69 -16.03
C VAL A 302 -5.80 -17.16 -15.89
N VAL A 303 -6.47 -17.50 -14.80
CA VAL A 303 -7.11 -18.80 -14.63
C VAL A 303 -8.58 -18.64 -14.92
N GLU A 304 -9.10 -19.48 -15.79
CA GLU A 304 -10.51 -19.50 -16.17
C GLU A 304 -11.09 -20.87 -15.81
N GLY A 305 -12.33 -20.89 -15.35
CA GLY A 305 -13.01 -22.12 -15.02
C GLY A 305 -14.52 -21.96 -15.09
N ALA A 306 -15.21 -23.09 -15.15
CA ALA A 306 -16.67 -23.13 -15.07
C ALA A 306 -17.05 -24.06 -13.90
N ALA A 307 -17.83 -23.53 -12.96
CA ALA A 307 -18.40 -24.31 -11.87
C ALA A 307 -19.90 -24.03 -11.81
N GLN A 308 -20.72 -25.08 -11.81
CA GLN A 308 -22.19 -24.97 -11.71
C GLN A 308 -22.81 -23.99 -12.74
N GLY A 309 -22.33 -24.02 -13.99
CA GLY A 309 -22.81 -23.13 -15.05
C GLY A 309 -22.37 -21.67 -14.93
N ARG A 310 -21.60 -21.30 -13.89
CA ARG A 310 -20.99 -19.97 -13.75
C ARG A 310 -19.54 -20.00 -14.18
N TYR A 311 -19.24 -19.19 -15.18
CA TYR A 311 -17.87 -18.90 -15.59
C TYR A 311 -17.22 -17.98 -14.56
N TRP A 312 -16.02 -18.33 -14.12
CA TRP A 312 -15.21 -17.50 -13.24
C TRP A 312 -13.82 -17.28 -13.86
N LYS A 313 -13.24 -16.12 -13.55
CA LYS A 313 -11.94 -15.70 -14.06
C LYS A 313 -11.13 -15.08 -12.94
N LEU A 314 -10.02 -15.72 -12.58
CA LEU A 314 -9.07 -15.23 -11.60
C LEU A 314 -7.91 -14.55 -12.34
N ARG A 315 -7.67 -13.26 -12.04
CA ARG A 315 -6.58 -12.48 -12.63
C ARG A 315 -5.47 -12.32 -11.61
N LEU A 316 -4.40 -13.06 -11.81
CA LEU A 316 -3.18 -12.98 -11.03
C LEU A 316 -2.06 -12.36 -11.85
N VAL A 317 -0.94 -12.12 -11.18
CA VAL A 317 0.27 -11.59 -11.77
C VAL A 317 1.44 -12.39 -11.21
N TYR A 318 2.26 -12.89 -12.12
CA TYR A 318 3.57 -13.42 -11.82
C TYR A 318 4.56 -12.26 -11.74
N ILE A 319 5.42 -12.22 -10.72
CA ILE A 319 6.52 -11.26 -10.60
C ILE A 319 7.82 -11.98 -10.26
N ARG A 320 8.90 -11.59 -10.92
CA ARG A 320 10.27 -12.02 -10.60
C ARG A 320 10.99 -10.89 -9.88
N LEU A 321 11.34 -11.16 -8.62
CA LEU A 321 12.18 -10.28 -7.79
C LEU A 321 13.62 -10.82 -7.82
N ASN A 322 14.56 -10.08 -7.22
CA ASN A 322 15.93 -10.55 -7.06
C ASN A 322 15.97 -11.79 -6.14
N GLY A 323 16.14 -12.98 -6.73
CA GLY A 323 16.25 -14.25 -6.01
C GLY A 323 14.95 -15.00 -5.73
N GLU A 324 13.78 -14.38 -5.91
CA GLU A 324 12.48 -14.99 -5.60
C GLU A 324 11.42 -14.68 -6.66
N THR A 325 10.39 -15.55 -6.73
CA THR A 325 9.30 -15.41 -7.70
C THR A 325 7.97 -15.64 -7.01
N TYR A 326 7.00 -14.77 -7.30
CA TYR A 326 5.69 -14.78 -6.65
C TYR A 326 4.56 -14.80 -7.67
N MET A 327 3.44 -15.38 -7.26
CA MET A 327 2.14 -15.32 -7.92
C MET A 327 1.14 -14.71 -6.95
N THR A 328 0.43 -13.66 -7.36
CA THR A 328 -0.53 -12.98 -6.49
C THR A 328 -1.57 -12.15 -7.26
N ASP A 329 -2.59 -11.65 -6.56
CA ASP A 329 -3.49 -10.64 -7.08
C ASP A 329 -2.73 -9.35 -7.44
N LYS A 330 -3.14 -8.65 -8.51
CA LYS A 330 -2.50 -7.41 -9.00
C LYS A 330 -2.29 -6.36 -7.90
N LYS A 331 -3.15 -6.29 -6.88
CA LYS A 331 -3.03 -5.30 -5.79
C LYS A 331 -1.79 -5.48 -4.91
N TRP A 332 -1.25 -6.69 -4.81
CA TRP A 332 -0.11 -6.99 -3.92
C TRP A 332 1.24 -6.88 -4.61
N ILE A 333 1.29 -6.82 -5.95
CA ILE A 333 2.56 -6.80 -6.69
C ILE A 333 3.40 -5.56 -6.37
N TYR A 334 2.75 -4.41 -6.15
CA TYR A 334 3.43 -3.17 -5.81
C TYR A 334 4.04 -3.27 -4.41
N ALA A 335 3.29 -3.81 -3.44
CA ALA A 335 3.83 -4.07 -2.11
C ALA A 335 5.01 -5.06 -2.14
N LEU A 336 4.96 -6.09 -2.99
CA LEU A 336 6.07 -7.04 -3.17
C LEU A 336 7.31 -6.37 -3.77
N ALA A 337 7.14 -5.62 -4.86
CA ALA A 337 8.23 -4.89 -5.52
C ALA A 337 8.89 -3.84 -4.61
N ALA A 338 8.11 -3.26 -3.69
CA ALA A 338 8.59 -2.32 -2.68
C ALA A 338 9.33 -2.97 -1.49
N GLY A 339 9.41 -4.31 -1.41
CA GLY A 339 9.93 -4.98 -0.21
C GLY A 339 8.98 -4.90 0.99
N ARG A 340 7.69 -4.66 0.76
CA ARG A 340 6.59 -4.62 1.75
C ARG A 340 6.85 -3.63 2.89
N PRO A 341 6.83 -2.32 2.60
CA PRO A 341 7.14 -1.31 3.61
C PRO A 341 6.12 -1.30 4.76
N TRP A 342 4.86 -1.67 4.48
CA TRP A 342 3.77 -1.87 5.45
C TRP A 342 3.19 -3.28 5.38
N ARG A 343 2.70 -3.77 6.52
CA ARG A 343 2.07 -5.08 6.66
C ARG A 343 0.82 -5.02 7.54
N ILE A 344 -0.03 -6.03 7.37
CA ILE A 344 -1.25 -6.23 8.16
C ILE A 344 -0.92 -7.18 9.31
N SER A 345 -1.16 -6.74 10.54
CA SER A 345 -1.02 -7.57 11.75
C SER A 345 -2.21 -8.53 11.92
N LYS A 346 -2.10 -9.52 12.80
CA LYS A 346 -3.22 -10.45 13.09
C LYS A 346 -4.49 -9.76 13.63
N THR A 347 -4.37 -8.55 14.18
CA THR A 347 -5.50 -7.72 14.64
C THR A 347 -6.05 -6.81 13.54
N ASP A 348 -5.65 -7.04 12.28
CA ASP A 348 -5.96 -6.23 11.09
C ASP A 348 -5.39 -4.79 11.11
N ALA A 349 -4.62 -4.41 12.14
CA ALA A 349 -3.93 -3.12 12.16
C ALA A 349 -2.82 -3.08 11.11
N ARG A 350 -2.69 -1.96 10.40
CA ARG A 350 -1.63 -1.73 9.42
C ARG A 350 -0.48 -0.95 10.05
N LEU A 351 0.71 -1.56 10.00
CA LEU A 351 1.89 -1.06 10.68
C LEU A 351 3.12 -1.17 9.76
N PRO A 352 4.15 -0.33 9.96
CA PRO A 352 5.43 -0.50 9.28
C PRO A 352 5.99 -1.90 9.50
N ALA A 353 6.57 -2.50 8.46
CA ALA A 353 7.07 -3.88 8.51
C ALA A 353 8.21 -4.10 9.52
N SER A 354 8.86 -3.02 9.98
CA SER A 354 9.88 -3.02 11.03
C SER A 354 9.31 -3.28 12.43
N CYS A 355 7.99 -3.19 12.61
CA CYS A 355 7.35 -3.47 13.90
C CYS A 355 7.46 -4.95 14.28
N ASN A 356 7.77 -5.22 15.55
CA ASN A 356 7.73 -6.57 16.09
C ASN A 356 6.29 -6.92 16.50
N VAL A 357 5.51 -7.43 15.55
CA VAL A 357 4.14 -7.89 15.75
C VAL A 357 3.90 -9.16 14.95
N ASP A 358 2.86 -9.89 15.33
CA ASP A 358 2.39 -11.02 14.57
C ASP A 358 1.72 -10.56 13.26
N TRP A 359 2.33 -10.91 12.14
CA TRP A 359 1.83 -10.57 10.81
C TRP A 359 0.80 -11.58 10.29
N VAL A 360 -0.12 -11.09 9.47
CA VAL A 360 -0.95 -11.97 8.63
C VAL A 360 -0.04 -12.72 7.67
N ALA A 361 -0.23 -14.04 7.61
CA ALA A 361 0.52 -14.92 6.72
C ALA A 361 0.13 -14.68 5.24
N ASP A 362 1.09 -14.86 4.35
CA ASP A 362 0.97 -14.56 2.92
C ASP A 362 -0.13 -15.37 2.24
N GLU A 363 -0.34 -16.60 2.69
CA GLU A 363 -1.38 -17.50 2.17
C GLU A 363 -2.77 -16.91 2.36
N LYS A 364 -3.02 -16.23 3.51
CA LYS A 364 -4.29 -15.54 3.77
C LYS A 364 -4.51 -14.35 2.85
N LEU A 365 -3.42 -13.76 2.34
CA LEU A 365 -3.47 -12.64 1.39
C LEU A 365 -3.46 -13.10 -0.07
N LYS A 366 -3.44 -14.42 -0.33
CA LYS A 366 -3.28 -15.01 -1.67
C LYS A 366 -1.96 -14.59 -2.33
N ILE A 367 -0.92 -14.43 -1.54
CA ILE A 367 0.46 -14.29 -2.02
C ILE A 367 1.10 -15.67 -1.89
N LYS A 368 1.61 -16.21 -2.99
CA LYS A 368 2.29 -17.52 -3.01
C LYS A 368 3.59 -17.38 -3.78
N THR A 369 4.60 -18.16 -3.40
CA THR A 369 5.77 -18.34 -4.25
C THR A 369 5.37 -19.11 -5.52
N TRP A 370 6.12 -18.94 -6.61
CA TRP A 370 5.86 -19.71 -7.84
C TRP A 370 5.93 -21.22 -7.58
N LYS A 371 6.89 -21.68 -6.76
CA LYS A 371 7.04 -23.10 -6.39
C LYS A 371 5.81 -23.69 -5.69
N GLU A 372 5.14 -22.91 -4.85
CA GLU A 372 3.90 -23.32 -4.19
C GLU A 372 2.72 -23.32 -5.16
N TRP A 373 2.67 -22.35 -6.07
CA TRP A 373 1.64 -22.25 -7.09
C TRP A 373 1.71 -23.41 -8.09
N GLU A 374 2.89 -23.70 -8.61
CA GLU A 374 3.16 -24.74 -9.61
C GLU A 374 2.72 -26.13 -9.13
N LYS A 375 2.95 -26.44 -7.84
CA LYS A 375 2.48 -27.69 -7.21
C LYS A 375 0.97 -27.87 -7.27
N ALA A 376 0.21 -26.78 -7.26
CA ALA A 376 -1.25 -26.84 -7.30
C ALA A 376 -1.81 -27.17 -8.70
N LYS A 377 -0.98 -27.09 -9.77
CA LYS A 377 -1.36 -27.37 -11.18
C LYS A 377 -2.66 -26.69 -11.64
N ILE A 378 -2.85 -25.43 -11.25
CA ILE A 378 -4.04 -24.65 -11.61
C ILE A 378 -3.74 -23.82 -12.86
N GLY A 379 -4.47 -24.06 -13.95
CA GLY A 379 -4.41 -23.27 -15.19
C GLY A 379 -3.21 -23.59 -16.10
N GLU A 380 -3.14 -22.94 -17.27
CA GLU A 380 -1.94 -22.97 -18.13
C GLU A 380 -0.77 -22.24 -17.45
N VAL A 381 0.46 -22.36 -17.94
CA VAL A 381 1.62 -21.64 -17.39
C VAL A 381 1.67 -20.21 -17.96
N PRO A 382 2.12 -19.16 -17.21
CA PRO A 382 2.32 -17.82 -17.76
C PRO A 382 3.13 -17.83 -19.07
N MET A 383 2.75 -16.98 -20.04
CA MET A 383 3.35 -17.00 -21.39
C MET A 383 4.88 -16.84 -21.37
N LEU A 384 5.39 -15.99 -20.46
CA LEU A 384 6.83 -15.83 -20.28
C LEU A 384 7.51 -17.17 -19.93
N LEU A 385 6.98 -17.89 -18.95
CA LEU A 385 7.55 -19.17 -18.50
C LEU A 385 7.39 -20.26 -19.57
N LYS A 386 6.27 -20.26 -20.31
CA LYS A 386 6.09 -21.14 -21.48
C LYS A 386 7.16 -20.90 -22.54
N ASN A 387 7.48 -19.64 -22.81
CA ASN A 387 8.55 -19.29 -23.76
C ASN A 387 9.94 -19.69 -23.23
N GLU A 388 10.20 -19.52 -21.93
CA GLU A 388 11.44 -19.96 -21.30
C GLU A 388 11.61 -21.49 -21.38
N GLU A 389 10.54 -22.24 -21.16
CA GLU A 389 10.52 -23.70 -21.31
C GLU A 389 10.81 -24.12 -22.77
N LEU A 390 10.19 -23.46 -23.75
CA LEU A 390 10.43 -23.71 -25.18
C LEU A 390 11.85 -23.38 -25.64
N ALA A 391 12.42 -22.29 -25.10
CA ALA A 391 13.78 -21.85 -25.39
C ALA A 391 14.84 -22.64 -24.63
N GLY A 392 14.47 -23.30 -23.52
CA GLY A 392 15.42 -23.94 -22.60
C GLY A 392 16.28 -22.94 -21.81
N MET A 393 15.88 -21.68 -21.72
CA MET A 393 16.63 -20.62 -21.03
C MET A 393 15.73 -19.50 -20.52
N ARG A 394 16.22 -18.73 -19.54
CA ARG A 394 15.54 -17.52 -19.08
C ARG A 394 15.59 -16.43 -20.16
N LEU A 395 14.46 -15.75 -20.37
CA LEU A 395 14.33 -14.73 -21.42
C LEU A 395 14.37 -13.30 -20.87
N ILE A 396 14.07 -13.11 -19.60
CA ILE A 396 14.08 -11.81 -18.92
C ILE A 396 14.33 -12.04 -17.43
N ASP A 397 15.12 -11.22 -16.77
CA ASP A 397 15.31 -11.33 -15.32
C ASP A 397 15.14 -9.97 -14.64
N ALA A 398 15.09 -9.97 -13.31
CA ALA A 398 15.21 -8.74 -12.56
C ALA A 398 16.62 -8.16 -12.74
N GLU A 399 16.72 -6.85 -12.96
CA GLU A 399 18.02 -6.17 -13.12
C GLU A 399 18.06 -4.88 -12.31
N GLU A 400 19.24 -4.58 -11.77
CA GLU A 400 19.53 -3.29 -11.13
C GLU A 400 20.22 -2.37 -12.15
N ARG A 401 19.78 -1.11 -12.20
CA ARG A 401 20.31 -0.07 -13.09
C ARG A 401 20.74 1.13 -12.26
N GLU A 402 21.79 1.81 -12.69
CA GLU A 402 22.08 3.16 -12.18
C GLU A 402 21.11 4.18 -12.79
N GLY A 403 20.70 5.17 -12.00
CA GLY A 403 19.73 6.19 -12.37
C GLY A 403 18.27 5.75 -12.23
N TYR A 404 17.39 6.52 -12.87
CA TYR A 404 15.93 6.42 -12.76
C TYR A 404 15.24 6.43 -14.12
N GLU A 405 15.89 5.94 -15.16
CA GLU A 405 15.29 5.90 -16.50
C GLU A 405 14.04 5.02 -16.52
N GLU A 406 12.94 5.60 -17.03
CA GLU A 406 11.62 4.97 -17.10
C GLU A 406 11.52 4.07 -18.34
N VAL A 407 12.36 3.04 -18.37
CA VAL A 407 12.52 2.14 -19.53
C VAL A 407 12.10 0.72 -19.15
N CYS A 408 11.37 0.06 -20.05
CA CYS A 408 10.97 -1.32 -19.87
C CYS A 408 12.18 -2.28 -19.88
N LEU A 409 12.05 -3.44 -19.25
CA LEU A 409 13.00 -4.53 -19.47
C LEU A 409 12.92 -5.00 -20.94
N VAL A 410 14.02 -5.56 -21.44
CA VAL A 410 14.06 -6.12 -22.80
C VAL A 410 14.13 -7.64 -22.70
N GLU A 411 13.01 -8.29 -22.98
CA GLU A 411 12.98 -9.75 -23.15
C GLU A 411 13.83 -10.15 -24.36
N LEU A 412 14.75 -11.09 -24.15
CA LEU A 412 15.60 -11.67 -25.18
C LEU A 412 14.79 -12.65 -26.05
N THR A 413 14.95 -12.56 -27.37
CA THR A 413 14.55 -13.64 -28.28
C THR A 413 15.82 -14.37 -28.72
N PRO A 414 16.01 -15.63 -28.33
CA PRO A 414 17.25 -16.34 -28.61
C PRO A 414 17.46 -16.57 -30.13
N PRO A 415 18.72 -16.73 -30.58
CA PRO A 415 19.01 -17.17 -31.94
C PRO A 415 18.25 -18.46 -32.31
N GLY A 416 17.75 -18.55 -33.54
CA GLY A 416 16.95 -19.68 -34.00
C GLY A 416 15.49 -19.65 -33.51
N PHE A 417 15.06 -18.61 -32.80
CA PHE A 417 13.65 -18.37 -32.48
C PHE A 417 13.14 -17.09 -33.13
N THR A 418 11.86 -17.09 -33.49
CA THR A 418 11.15 -15.93 -34.02
C THR A 418 9.88 -15.68 -33.21
N ARG A 419 9.40 -14.44 -33.24
CA ARG A 419 8.05 -14.08 -32.80
C ARG A 419 7.23 -13.71 -34.02
N PRO A 420 6.49 -14.65 -34.62
CA PRO A 420 5.52 -14.32 -35.64
C PRO A 420 4.50 -13.36 -35.02
N SER A 421 4.00 -12.44 -35.84
CA SER A 421 3.26 -11.22 -35.45
C SER A 421 2.07 -11.42 -34.48
N ARG A 422 1.37 -10.31 -34.18
CA ARG A 422 0.25 -10.07 -33.22
C ARG A 422 -0.72 -11.23 -32.86
N TYR A 423 -0.88 -12.25 -33.70
CA TYR A 423 -1.86 -13.33 -33.55
C TYR A 423 -1.46 -14.43 -32.56
N HIS A 424 -0.17 -14.56 -32.19
CA HIS A 424 0.31 -15.64 -31.31
C HIS A 424 0.52 -15.23 -29.86
N ARG A 425 -0.11 -14.14 -29.40
CA ARG A 425 -0.06 -13.66 -28.00
C ARG A 425 1.36 -13.61 -27.39
N GLY A 426 2.37 -13.34 -28.22
CA GLY A 426 3.76 -13.21 -27.78
C GLY A 426 4.53 -14.52 -27.61
N GLN A 427 4.00 -15.66 -28.02
CA GLN A 427 4.71 -16.94 -28.02
C GLN A 427 5.92 -16.92 -28.99
N ILE A 428 7.02 -17.55 -28.61
CA ILE A 428 8.17 -17.79 -29.49
C ILE A 428 8.01 -19.10 -30.27
N PHE A 429 8.58 -19.15 -31.47
CA PHE A 429 8.60 -20.32 -32.33
C PHE A 429 10.01 -20.56 -32.82
N ARG A 430 10.42 -21.82 -32.96
CA ARG A 430 11.66 -22.13 -33.68
C ARG A 430 11.53 -21.56 -35.09
N ALA A 431 12.52 -20.79 -35.53
CA ALA A 431 12.68 -20.46 -36.93
C ALA A 431 12.63 -21.81 -37.66
N LYS A 432 11.68 -21.99 -38.58
CA LYS A 432 11.76 -23.14 -39.47
C LYS A 432 13.14 -23.04 -40.11
N GLU A 433 13.92 -24.12 -40.04
CA GLU A 433 15.02 -24.30 -40.98
C GLU A 433 14.37 -24.14 -42.35
N GLU A 434 14.66 -23.02 -43.01
CA GLU A 434 14.20 -22.79 -44.38
C GLU A 434 14.76 -23.86 -45.32
#